data_AF-A0A2A6XDW2-F1
#
_entry.id   AF-A0A2A6XDW2-F1
#
_cell.length_a   1.000
_cell.length_b   1.000
_cell.length_c   1.000
_cell.angle_alpha   90.00
_cell.angle_beta   90.00
_cell.angle_gamma   90.00
#
_symmetry.space_group_name_H-M   'P 1'
#
loop_
_entity.id
_entity.type
_entity.pdbx_description
1 polymer ?
#
loop_
_entity_poly.entity_id
_entity_poly.type
_entity_poly.pdbx_seq_one_letter_code
_entity_poly.pdbx_strand_id
1 'polypeptide(L)'
;VDRDIDKDNPRTKNRPSVDGRISVKGMVIFSVSNALLFVVVSYFINPLAFKLSLPFLIILGGYSYFKRFSSLAHFIVGLALGLAPIAGSVAVLGDIPLWNVFLALGVMLWVAGFDLLYSLQDMEFDKERGLFSIPSQLGEKWCLNLSRLSHLVALICWLFFIKCYHGGLFAYLGLGVSALILLYEQILVARDYKNIPKAFFVSNGYLGVVFFIFIVLDVGFKHA
;
A
#
# COMPACT_ATOMS: atom_id res chain seq x y z
N VAL A 1 7.53 16.85 0.83
CA VAL A 1 6.35 17.38 1.56
C VAL A 1 6.57 17.35 3.06
N ASP A 2 7.15 16.29 3.63
CA ASP A 2 7.12 16.05 5.08
C ASP A 2 8.34 16.54 5.86
N ARG A 3 9.24 17.29 5.21
CA ARG A 3 10.54 17.65 5.79
C ARG A 3 10.42 18.53 7.04
N ASP A 4 9.45 19.43 7.07
CA ASP A 4 9.15 20.36 8.17
C ASP A 4 8.68 19.66 9.44
N ILE A 5 7.99 18.53 9.31
CA ILE A 5 7.49 17.71 10.43
C ILE A 5 8.46 16.57 10.77
N ASP A 6 9.14 16.00 9.78
CA ASP A 6 10.09 14.90 9.99
C ASP A 6 11.34 15.35 10.75
N LYS A 7 11.74 16.62 10.65
CA LYS A 7 12.88 17.17 11.40
C LYS A 7 12.71 17.06 12.92
N ASP A 8 11.46 17.04 13.36
CA ASP A 8 11.09 17.05 14.77
C ASP A 8 10.78 15.65 15.32
N ASN A 9 10.56 14.66 14.46
CA ASN A 9 10.27 13.28 14.87
C ASN A 9 11.57 12.51 15.13
N PRO A 10 11.78 11.93 16.34
CA PRO A 10 12.98 11.17 16.69
C PRO A 10 13.33 10.04 15.71
N ARG A 11 12.32 9.43 15.09
CA ARG A 11 12.44 8.33 14.12
C ARG A 11 12.85 8.81 12.73
N THR A 12 12.46 10.02 12.33
CA THR A 12 12.59 10.49 10.93
C THR A 12 13.54 11.67 10.76
N LYS A 13 14.05 12.26 11.85
CA LYS A 13 15.02 13.36 11.83
C LYS A 13 16.32 13.06 11.07
N ASN A 14 16.71 11.79 11.00
CA ASN A 14 17.93 11.33 10.33
C ASN A 14 17.68 10.90 8.87
N ARG A 15 16.51 11.21 8.28
CA ARG A 15 16.25 10.90 6.87
C ARG A 15 17.14 11.76 5.96
N PRO A 16 17.67 11.22 4.83
CA PRO A 16 18.47 11.99 3.88
C PRO A 16 17.77 13.25 3.32
N SER A 17 16.44 13.25 3.28
CA SER A 17 15.60 14.37 2.85
C SER A 17 15.53 15.51 3.88
N VAL A 18 15.90 15.24 5.13
CA VAL A 18 15.80 16.12 6.30
C VAL A 18 17.16 16.65 6.71
N ASP A 19 18.14 15.75 6.87
CA ASP A 19 19.49 16.04 7.39
C ASP A 19 20.42 16.75 6.39
N GLY A 20 19.94 17.01 5.18
CA GLY A 20 20.65 17.79 4.16
C GLY A 20 21.57 16.98 3.24
N ARG A 21 21.65 15.65 3.40
CA ARG A 21 22.38 14.78 2.46
C ARG A 21 21.84 14.86 1.03
N ILE A 22 20.56 15.19 0.86
CA ILE A 22 19.95 15.45 -0.45
C ILE A 22 19.41 16.88 -0.49
N SER A 23 19.79 17.63 -1.52
CA SER A 23 19.30 18.99 -1.72
C SER A 23 17.81 19.01 -2.07
N VAL A 24 17.09 20.04 -1.60
CA VAL A 24 15.66 20.22 -1.91
C VAL A 24 15.44 20.34 -3.41
N LYS A 25 16.27 21.14 -4.09
CA LYS A 25 16.24 21.29 -5.55
C LYS A 25 16.45 19.95 -6.25
N GLY A 26 17.39 19.12 -5.78
CA GLY A 26 17.64 17.77 -6.31
C GLY A 26 16.42 16.86 -6.18
N MET A 27 15.77 16.84 -5.01
CA MET A 27 14.55 16.07 -4.80
C MET A 27 13.41 16.50 -5.75
N VAL A 28 13.19 17.82 -5.89
CA VAL A 28 12.13 18.35 -6.77
C VAL A 28 12.41 17.99 -8.24
N ILE A 29 13.63 18.22 -8.72
CA ILE A 29 14.02 17.88 -10.09
C ILE A 29 13.84 16.38 -10.33
N PHE A 30 14.30 15.54 -9.41
CA PHE A 30 14.16 14.09 -9.52
C PHE A 30 12.70 13.66 -9.61
N SER A 31 11.83 14.17 -8.73
CA SER A 31 10.40 13.85 -8.74
C SER A 31 9.70 14.32 -10.02
N VAL A 32 9.95 15.56 -10.46
CA VAL A 32 9.32 16.11 -11.67
C VAL A 32 9.80 15.37 -12.92
N SER A 33 11.10 15.09 -13.04
CA SER A 33 11.64 14.34 -14.18
C SER A 33 11.05 12.93 -14.27
N ASN A 34 10.89 12.22 -13.15
CA ASN A 34 10.24 10.90 -13.14
C ASN A 34 8.75 10.99 -13.48
N ALA A 35 8.04 12.01 -13.00
CA ALA A 35 6.64 12.23 -13.35
C ALA A 35 6.45 12.49 -14.85
N LEU A 36 7.32 13.32 -15.45
CA LEU A 36 7.31 13.56 -16.90
C LEU A 36 7.63 12.29 -17.69
N LEU A 37 8.68 11.56 -17.27
CA LEU A 37 9.04 10.28 -17.89
C LEU A 37 7.89 9.27 -17.83
N PHE A 38 7.19 9.18 -16.70
CA PHE A 38 6.03 8.31 -16.52
C PHE A 38 4.90 8.64 -17.51
N VAL A 39 4.58 9.92 -17.73
CA VAL A 39 3.58 10.36 -18.71
C VAL A 39 4.02 10.03 -20.14
N VAL A 40 5.29 10.31 -20.49
CA VAL A 40 5.85 10.00 -21.81
C VAL A 40 5.81 8.50 -22.08
N VAL A 41 6.22 7.66 -21.12
CA VAL A 41 6.16 6.20 -21.28
C VAL A 41 4.71 5.73 -21.42
N SER A 42 3.78 6.29 -20.64
CA SER A 42 2.36 5.96 -20.73
C SER A 42 1.75 6.31 -22.09
N TYR A 43 2.22 7.38 -22.74
CA TYR A 43 1.85 7.72 -24.12
C TYR A 43 2.24 6.64 -25.12
N PHE A 44 3.41 6.01 -24.96
CA PHE A 44 3.89 4.95 -25.85
C PHE A 44 3.25 3.58 -25.59
N ILE A 45 2.53 3.39 -24.48
CA ILE A 45 1.89 2.11 -24.13
C ILE A 45 0.55 1.96 -24.85
N ASN A 46 -0.46 2.78 -24.50
CA ASN A 46 -1.76 2.82 -25.16
C ASN A 46 -2.57 4.06 -24.71
N PRO A 47 -3.69 4.41 -25.40
CA PRO A 47 -4.49 5.58 -25.06
C PRO A 47 -5.06 5.58 -23.64
N LEU A 48 -5.42 4.40 -23.08
CA LEU A 48 -5.95 4.31 -21.72
C LEU A 48 -4.85 4.59 -20.69
N ALA A 49 -3.66 4.02 -20.87
CA ALA A 49 -2.49 4.28 -20.04
C ALA A 49 -2.15 5.78 -20.02
N PHE A 50 -2.10 6.42 -21.20
CA PHE A 50 -1.86 7.86 -21.30
C PHE A 50 -2.93 8.68 -20.57
N LYS A 51 -4.22 8.38 -20.78
CA LYS A 51 -5.34 9.08 -20.14
C LYS A 51 -5.31 8.94 -18.61
N LEU A 52 -4.93 7.78 -18.09
CA LEU A 52 -4.87 7.50 -16.66
C LEU A 52 -3.58 7.97 -15.98
N SER A 53 -2.54 8.29 -16.76
CA SER A 53 -1.23 8.69 -16.21
C SER A 53 -1.32 9.90 -15.26
N LEU A 54 -2.06 10.94 -15.64
CA LEU A 54 -2.21 12.14 -14.82
C LEU A 54 -3.04 11.88 -13.54
N PRO A 55 -4.23 11.24 -13.58
CA PRO A 55 -4.93 10.82 -12.37
C PRO A 55 -4.07 9.98 -11.41
N PHE A 56 -3.26 9.05 -11.94
CA PHE A 56 -2.37 8.22 -11.13
C PHE A 56 -1.30 9.05 -10.42
N LEU A 57 -0.67 9.98 -11.14
CA LEU A 57 0.32 10.89 -10.55
C LEU A 57 -0.30 11.82 -9.50
N ILE A 58 -1.54 12.28 -9.68
CA ILE A 58 -2.24 13.11 -8.69
C ILE A 58 -2.43 12.33 -7.38
N ILE A 59 -2.86 11.07 -7.46
CA ILE A 59 -3.05 10.21 -6.28
C ILE A 59 -1.69 9.91 -5.62
N LEU A 60 -0.70 9.51 -6.42
CA LEU A 60 0.64 9.14 -5.95
C LEU A 60 1.42 10.34 -5.37
N GLY A 61 1.29 11.54 -5.92
CA GLY A 61 1.89 12.75 -5.36
C GLY A 61 1.08 13.33 -4.20
N GLY A 62 -0.25 13.15 -4.25
CA GLY A 62 -1.20 13.74 -3.33
C GLY A 62 -1.25 13.05 -1.96
N TYR A 63 -1.05 11.72 -1.89
CA TYR A 63 -1.26 10.97 -0.64
C TYR A 63 -0.44 11.52 0.54
N SER A 64 0.78 12.02 0.29
CA SER A 64 1.66 12.56 1.33
C SER A 64 1.09 13.80 2.02
N TYR A 65 0.18 14.53 1.37
CA TYR A 65 -0.47 15.70 1.96
C TYR A 65 -1.62 15.33 2.90
N PHE A 66 -2.27 14.17 2.72
CA PHE A 66 -3.50 13.82 3.44
C PHE A 66 -3.32 13.78 4.95
N LYS A 67 -2.14 13.37 5.43
CA LYS A 67 -1.85 13.33 6.87
C LYS A 67 -1.89 14.69 7.58
N ARG A 68 -1.89 15.80 6.83
CA ARG A 68 -1.99 17.16 7.39
C ARG A 68 -3.43 17.56 7.73
N PHE A 69 -4.43 16.89 7.17
CA PHE A 69 -5.84 17.28 7.31
C PHE A 69 -6.82 16.11 7.46
N SER A 70 -6.37 14.85 7.32
CA SER A 70 -7.24 13.67 7.40
C SER A 70 -6.50 12.43 7.88
N SER A 71 -7.12 11.70 8.80
CA SER A 71 -6.69 10.37 9.24
C SER A 71 -6.96 9.26 8.21
N LEU A 72 -7.59 9.59 7.08
CA LEU A 72 -7.75 8.68 5.94
C LEU A 72 -6.47 8.48 5.13
N ALA A 73 -5.35 9.12 5.51
CA ALA A 73 -4.06 9.00 4.83
C ALA A 73 -3.65 7.53 4.58
N HIS A 74 -3.93 6.63 5.52
CA HIS A 74 -3.66 5.18 5.41
C HIS A 74 -4.39 4.53 4.22
N PHE A 75 -5.63 4.95 3.95
CA PHE A 75 -6.40 4.45 2.80
C PHE A 75 -5.96 5.08 1.49
N ILE A 76 -5.46 6.32 1.51
CA ILE A 76 -4.96 6.98 0.30
C ILE A 76 -3.60 6.43 -0.12
N VAL A 77 -2.71 6.10 0.83
CA VAL A 77 -1.47 5.36 0.49
C VAL A 77 -1.80 3.94 0.02
N GLY A 78 -2.82 3.30 0.61
CA GLY A 78 -3.38 2.06 0.12
C GLY A 78 -3.87 2.18 -1.31
N LEU A 79 -4.65 3.22 -1.62
CA LEU A 79 -5.14 3.49 -2.98
C LEU A 79 -3.97 3.65 -3.95
N ALA A 80 -2.94 4.43 -3.59
CA ALA A 80 -1.77 4.64 -4.43
C ALA A 80 -1.07 3.30 -4.80
N LEU A 81 -0.96 2.36 -3.86
CA LEU A 81 -0.40 1.03 -4.15
C LEU A 81 -1.40 0.09 -4.85
N GLY A 82 -2.69 0.19 -4.55
CA GLY A 82 -3.75 -0.57 -5.21
C GLY A 82 -3.89 -0.23 -6.70
N LEU A 83 -3.45 0.95 -7.12
CA LEU A 83 -3.37 1.32 -8.54
C LEU A 83 -2.28 0.56 -9.31
N ALA A 84 -1.30 -0.07 -8.66
CA ALA A 84 -0.25 -0.82 -9.36
C ALA A 84 -0.79 -2.04 -10.14
N PRO A 85 -1.64 -2.93 -9.55
CA PRO A 85 -2.36 -3.94 -10.33
C PRO A 85 -3.19 -3.37 -11.49
N ILE A 86 -3.88 -2.23 -11.28
CA ILE A 86 -4.65 -1.54 -12.33
C ILE A 86 -3.73 -1.11 -13.47
N ALA A 87 -2.58 -0.50 -13.17
CA ALA A 87 -1.58 -0.15 -14.18
C ALA A 87 -1.15 -1.37 -15.00
N GLY A 88 -0.98 -2.53 -14.36
CA GLY A 88 -0.62 -3.78 -15.01
C GLY A 88 -1.63 -4.20 -16.08
N SER A 89 -2.93 -4.26 -15.75
CA SER A 89 -3.94 -4.63 -16.75
C SER A 89 -4.12 -3.56 -17.82
N VAL A 90 -4.05 -2.28 -17.44
CA VAL A 90 -4.13 -1.18 -18.40
C VAL A 90 -2.98 -1.27 -19.41
N ALA A 91 -1.76 -1.58 -18.96
CA ALA A 91 -0.60 -1.69 -19.84
C ALA A 91 -0.67 -2.87 -20.79
N VAL A 92 -1.14 -4.04 -20.32
CA VAL A 92 -1.15 -5.28 -21.11
C VAL A 92 -2.43 -5.45 -21.93
N LEU A 93 -3.59 -5.16 -21.34
CA LEU A 93 -4.91 -5.41 -21.93
C LEU A 93 -5.53 -4.16 -22.54
N GLY A 94 -5.08 -2.96 -22.16
CA GLY A 94 -5.77 -1.71 -22.52
C GLY A 94 -7.15 -1.58 -21.87
N ASP A 95 -7.41 -2.32 -20.78
CA ASP A 95 -8.71 -2.36 -20.08
C ASP A 95 -8.53 -2.62 -18.57
N ILE A 96 -9.59 -2.39 -17.80
CA ILE A 96 -9.68 -2.63 -16.36
C ILE A 96 -10.77 -3.70 -16.11
N PRO A 97 -10.42 -4.99 -16.25
CA PRO A 97 -11.37 -6.06 -16.01
C PRO A 97 -11.75 -6.15 -14.54
N LEU A 98 -12.96 -6.64 -14.26
CA LEU A 98 -13.52 -6.69 -12.90
C LEU A 98 -12.65 -7.49 -11.92
N TRP A 99 -12.01 -8.58 -12.35
CA TRP A 99 -11.08 -9.34 -11.51
C TRP A 99 -9.95 -8.45 -10.98
N ASN A 100 -9.45 -7.51 -11.80
CA ASN A 100 -8.36 -6.64 -11.42
C ASN A 100 -8.80 -5.55 -10.44
N VAL A 101 -10.06 -5.10 -10.53
CA VAL A 101 -10.64 -4.19 -9.52
C VAL A 101 -10.64 -4.85 -8.14
N PHE A 102 -11.04 -6.12 -8.05
CA PHE A 102 -10.98 -6.86 -6.79
C PHE A 102 -9.54 -7.05 -6.28
N LEU A 103 -8.58 -7.33 -7.16
CA LEU A 103 -7.17 -7.41 -6.80
C LEU A 103 -6.66 -6.09 -6.23
N ALA A 104 -6.94 -4.99 -6.92
CA ALA A 104 -6.57 -3.63 -6.54
C ALA A 104 -7.18 -3.20 -5.20
N LEU A 105 -8.47 -3.45 -4.98
CA LEU A 105 -9.15 -3.17 -3.72
C LEU A 105 -8.56 -3.99 -2.56
N GLY A 106 -8.23 -5.25 -2.80
CA GLY A 106 -7.55 -6.09 -1.81
C GLY A 106 -6.17 -5.54 -1.45
N VAL A 107 -5.38 -5.12 -2.45
CA VAL A 107 -4.07 -4.48 -2.20
C VAL A 107 -4.24 -3.17 -1.41
N MET A 108 -5.20 -2.33 -1.78
CA MET A 108 -5.47 -1.07 -1.07
C MET A 108 -5.77 -1.30 0.41
N LEU A 109 -6.66 -2.25 0.72
CA LEU A 109 -7.08 -2.53 2.09
C LEU A 109 -6.01 -3.28 2.88
N TRP A 110 -5.23 -4.15 2.23
CA TRP A 110 -4.07 -4.79 2.83
C TRP A 110 -3.04 -3.76 3.28
N VAL A 111 -2.70 -2.82 2.39
CA VAL A 111 -1.76 -1.72 2.65
C VAL A 111 -2.26 -0.82 3.75
N ALA A 112 -3.51 -0.37 3.67
CA ALA A 112 -4.11 0.44 4.72
C ALA A 112 -4.06 -0.29 6.07
N GLY A 113 -4.33 -1.60 6.08
CA GLY A 113 -4.33 -2.42 7.29
C GLY A 113 -2.97 -2.49 7.98
N PHE A 114 -1.88 -2.74 7.26
CA PHE A 114 -0.55 -2.77 7.89
C PHE A 114 0.01 -1.37 8.18
N ASP A 115 -0.35 -0.36 7.39
CA ASP A 115 0.08 1.03 7.62
C ASP A 115 -0.56 1.60 8.90
N LEU A 116 -1.80 1.20 9.20
CA LEU A 116 -2.45 1.43 10.50
C LEU A 116 -1.63 0.84 11.65
N LEU A 117 -1.16 -0.41 11.54
CA LEU A 117 -0.30 -1.02 12.57
C LEU A 117 1.03 -0.27 12.69
N TYR A 118 1.62 0.13 11.55
CA TYR A 118 2.86 0.87 11.53
C TYR A 118 2.77 2.22 12.24
N SER A 119 1.63 2.91 12.09
CA SER A 119 1.35 4.21 12.69
C SER A 119 1.24 4.21 14.22
N LEU A 120 1.01 3.06 14.85
CA LEU A 120 1.02 2.93 16.31
C LEU A 120 2.36 3.36 16.94
N GLN A 121 3.46 3.25 16.19
CA GLN A 121 4.79 3.67 16.65
C GLN A 121 4.92 5.19 16.82
N ASP A 122 4.17 5.97 16.03
CA ASP A 122 4.23 7.42 16.04
C ASP A 122 3.07 8.03 16.87
N MET A 123 2.24 7.22 17.53
CA MET A 123 1.01 7.66 18.21
C MET A 123 1.23 8.81 19.21
N GLU A 124 2.21 8.69 20.10
CA GLU A 124 2.45 9.72 21.12
C GLU A 124 3.01 11.01 20.51
N PHE A 125 3.91 10.90 19.54
CA PHE A 125 4.44 12.05 18.80
C PHE A 125 3.33 12.77 18.02
N ASP A 126 2.46 12.02 17.35
CA ASP A 126 1.35 12.57 16.57
C ASP A 126 0.33 13.29 17.48
N LYS A 127 0.07 12.76 18.69
CA LYS A 127 -0.76 13.43 19.69
C LYS A 127 -0.13 14.74 20.15
N GLU A 128 1.16 14.74 20.50
CA GLU A 128 1.88 15.93 20.95
C GLU A 128 1.93 17.03 19.87
N ARG A 129 2.02 16.64 18.59
CA ARG A 129 2.09 17.55 17.45
C ARG A 129 0.74 17.88 16.81
N GLY A 130 -0.36 17.33 17.32
CA GLY A 130 -1.70 17.55 16.77
C GLY A 130 -1.86 17.05 15.33
N LEU A 131 -1.17 15.97 14.96
CA LEU A 131 -1.23 15.36 13.63
C LEU A 131 -2.44 14.41 13.50
N PHE A 132 -2.96 14.30 12.27
CA PHE A 132 -4.17 13.54 11.96
C PHE A 132 -3.83 12.08 11.61
N SER A 133 -3.60 11.24 12.63
CA SER A 133 -3.50 9.79 12.45
C SER A 133 -4.64 9.07 13.18
N ILE A 134 -5.05 7.91 12.67
CA ILE A 134 -6.09 7.11 13.33
C ILE A 134 -5.74 6.78 14.78
N PRO A 135 -4.52 6.33 15.13
CA PRO A 135 -4.20 6.05 16.52
C PRO A 135 -4.13 7.31 17.40
N SER A 136 -3.75 8.47 16.86
CA SER A 136 -3.76 9.72 17.65
C SER A 136 -5.18 10.18 17.99
N GLN A 137 -6.15 10.00 17.08
CA GLN A 137 -7.52 10.48 17.23
C GLN A 137 -8.47 9.48 17.91
N LEU A 138 -8.37 8.20 17.54
CA LEU A 138 -9.32 7.15 17.96
C LEU A 138 -8.69 6.18 18.97
N GLY A 139 -7.37 6.26 19.16
CA GLY A 139 -6.64 5.39 20.06
C GLY A 139 -6.30 4.03 19.46
N GLU A 140 -5.42 3.36 20.19
CA GLU A 140 -4.79 2.09 19.83
C GLU A 140 -5.80 0.97 19.50
N LYS A 141 -6.79 0.74 20.36
CA LYS A 141 -7.77 -0.35 20.20
C LYS A 141 -8.59 -0.21 18.91
N TRP A 142 -9.00 1.01 18.59
CA TRP A 142 -9.72 1.30 17.35
C TRP A 142 -8.84 1.10 16.13
N CYS A 143 -7.58 1.56 16.19
CA CYS A 143 -6.60 1.37 15.13
C CYS A 143 -6.36 -0.12 14.82
N LEU A 144 -6.17 -0.95 15.85
CA LEU A 144 -6.03 -2.41 15.70
C LEU A 144 -7.26 -3.06 15.07
N ASN A 145 -8.47 -2.69 15.52
CA ASN A 145 -9.70 -3.25 14.97
C ASN A 145 -9.94 -2.83 13.51
N LEU A 146 -9.63 -1.58 13.16
CA LEU A 146 -9.73 -1.08 11.80
C LEU A 146 -8.71 -1.77 10.88
N SER A 147 -7.50 -2.02 11.38
CA SER A 147 -6.50 -2.81 10.68
C SER A 147 -7.00 -4.24 10.38
N ARG A 148 -7.53 -4.93 11.39
CA ARG A 148 -8.10 -6.28 11.23
C ARG A 148 -9.26 -6.31 10.25
N LEU A 149 -10.16 -5.33 10.33
CA LEU A 149 -11.27 -5.22 9.39
C LEU A 149 -10.77 -5.01 7.96
N SER A 150 -9.78 -4.13 7.77
CA SER A 150 -9.17 -3.87 6.46
C SER A 150 -8.54 -5.14 5.89
N HIS A 151 -7.78 -5.89 6.68
CA HIS A 151 -7.20 -7.18 6.28
C HIS A 151 -8.26 -8.23 5.95
N LEU A 152 -9.34 -8.31 6.72
CA LEU A 152 -10.43 -9.25 6.45
C LEU A 152 -11.12 -8.92 5.12
N VAL A 153 -11.43 -7.65 4.88
CA VAL A 153 -12.04 -7.22 3.62
C VAL A 153 -11.06 -7.39 2.46
N ALA A 154 -9.75 -7.21 2.66
CA ALA A 154 -8.73 -7.49 1.66
C ALA A 154 -8.76 -8.96 1.21
N LEU A 155 -8.83 -9.91 2.15
CA LEU A 155 -8.96 -11.33 1.85
C LEU A 155 -10.25 -11.66 1.10
N ILE A 156 -11.36 -11.00 1.43
CA ILE A 156 -12.63 -11.14 0.71
C ILE A 156 -12.49 -10.63 -0.73
N CYS A 157 -11.86 -9.47 -0.93
CA CYS A 157 -11.57 -8.94 -2.26
C CYS A 157 -10.68 -9.91 -3.06
N TRP A 158 -9.62 -10.47 -2.47
CA TRP A 158 -8.79 -11.46 -3.16
C TRP A 158 -9.52 -12.77 -3.45
N LEU A 159 -10.45 -13.19 -2.60
CA LEU A 159 -11.35 -14.30 -2.90
C LEU A 159 -12.21 -14.01 -4.13
N PHE A 160 -12.78 -12.81 -4.26
CA PHE A 160 -13.54 -12.40 -5.44
C PHE A 160 -12.67 -12.27 -6.68
N PHE A 161 -11.45 -11.76 -6.56
CA PHE A 161 -10.46 -11.79 -7.64
C PHE A 161 -10.28 -13.22 -8.17
N ILE A 162 -9.99 -14.17 -7.26
CA ILE A 162 -9.81 -15.59 -7.60
C ILE A 162 -11.04 -16.16 -8.30
N LYS A 163 -12.24 -15.89 -7.79
CA LYS A 163 -13.48 -16.35 -8.41
C LYS A 163 -13.71 -15.74 -9.80
N CYS A 164 -13.46 -14.44 -9.96
CA CYS A 164 -13.71 -13.74 -11.23
C CYS A 164 -12.80 -14.20 -12.37
N TYR A 165 -11.54 -14.55 -12.09
CA TYR A 165 -10.66 -15.15 -13.11
C TYR A 165 -10.77 -16.70 -13.15
N HIS A 166 -11.65 -17.28 -12.34
CA HIS A 166 -11.91 -18.72 -12.21
C HIS A 166 -10.74 -19.53 -11.64
N GLY A 167 -9.90 -18.96 -10.77
CA GLY A 167 -8.69 -19.57 -10.19
C GLY A 167 -8.88 -20.97 -9.57
N GLY A 168 -7.82 -21.77 -9.65
CA GLY A 168 -7.77 -23.16 -9.19
C GLY A 168 -7.16 -23.33 -7.79
N LEU A 169 -6.72 -24.55 -7.48
CA LEU A 169 -6.24 -24.93 -6.14
C LEU A 169 -5.09 -24.04 -5.65
N PHE A 170 -4.09 -23.76 -6.50
CA PHE A 170 -2.93 -22.98 -6.10
C PHE A 170 -3.30 -21.53 -5.74
N ALA A 171 -4.29 -20.95 -6.41
CA ALA A 171 -4.81 -19.63 -6.05
C ALA A 171 -5.42 -19.60 -4.65
N TYR A 172 -6.27 -20.58 -4.33
CA TYR A 172 -6.88 -20.69 -3.00
C TYR A 172 -5.84 -21.01 -1.91
N LEU A 173 -4.81 -21.79 -2.22
CA LEU A 173 -3.67 -21.99 -1.32
C LEU A 173 -2.91 -20.69 -1.07
N GLY A 174 -2.66 -19.90 -2.11
CA GLY A 174 -2.05 -18.56 -1.99
C GLY A 174 -2.87 -17.61 -1.11
N LEU A 175 -4.20 -17.63 -1.26
CA LEU A 175 -5.10 -16.89 -0.38
C LEU A 175 -5.03 -17.38 1.08
N GLY A 176 -5.02 -18.69 1.29
CA GLY A 176 -4.90 -19.30 2.62
C GLY A 176 -3.58 -18.94 3.31
N VAL A 177 -2.46 -19.03 2.59
CA VAL A 177 -1.14 -18.63 3.10
C VAL A 177 -1.12 -17.13 3.41
N SER A 178 -1.71 -16.29 2.54
CA SER A 178 -1.83 -14.84 2.80
C SER A 178 -2.62 -14.56 4.08
N ALA A 179 -3.73 -15.27 4.29
CA ALA A 179 -4.53 -15.15 5.52
C ALA A 179 -3.74 -15.53 6.78
N LEU A 180 -2.92 -16.60 6.72
CA LEU A 180 -2.05 -17.00 7.82
C LEU A 180 -0.97 -15.96 8.13
N ILE A 181 -0.38 -15.33 7.09
CA ILE A 181 0.61 -14.26 7.26
C ILE A 181 -0.03 -13.04 7.95
N LEU A 182 -1.22 -12.62 7.51
CA LEU A 182 -1.94 -11.49 8.11
C LEU A 182 -2.38 -11.80 9.55
N LEU A 183 -2.82 -13.03 9.82
CA LEU A 183 -3.15 -13.46 11.18
C LEU A 183 -1.91 -13.45 12.08
N TYR A 184 -0.77 -13.95 11.58
CA TYR A 184 0.49 -13.93 12.31
C TYR A 184 0.92 -12.50 12.63
N GLU A 185 0.80 -11.59 11.68
CA GLU A 185 1.08 -10.16 11.87
C GLU A 185 0.24 -9.58 13.03
N GLN A 186 -1.08 -9.82 13.00
CA GLN A 186 -1.99 -9.32 14.03
C GLN A 186 -1.68 -9.89 15.42
N ILE A 187 -1.33 -11.18 15.51
CA ILE A 187 -0.91 -11.81 16.78
C ILE A 187 0.40 -11.20 17.27
N LEU A 188 1.36 -10.99 16.37
CA LEU A 188 2.69 -10.50 16.70
C LEU A 188 2.62 -9.06 17.24
N VAL A 189 1.87 -8.19 16.57
CA VAL A 189 1.67 -6.80 16.98
C VAL A 189 0.84 -6.70 18.25
N ALA A 190 -0.23 -7.51 18.41
CA ALA A 190 -1.05 -7.49 19.62
C ALA A 190 -0.32 -7.97 20.89
N ARG A 191 0.79 -8.71 20.75
CA ARG A 191 1.61 -9.15 21.89
C ARG A 191 2.60 -8.08 22.35
N ASP A 192 3.29 -7.44 21.42
CA ASP A 192 4.28 -6.39 21.72
C ASP A 192 4.54 -5.53 20.47
N TYR A 193 4.36 -4.21 20.61
CA TYR A 193 4.59 -3.22 19.56
C TYR A 193 6.03 -3.08 19.12
N LYS A 194 7.00 -3.57 19.90
CA LYS A 194 8.39 -3.70 19.43
C LYS A 194 8.52 -4.62 18.22
N ASN A 195 7.52 -5.47 17.95
CA ASN A 195 7.53 -6.33 16.78
C ASN A 195 6.94 -5.68 15.52
N ILE A 196 6.40 -4.45 15.58
CA ILE A 196 5.84 -3.76 14.41
C ILE A 196 6.83 -3.71 13.22
N PRO A 197 8.12 -3.39 13.40
CA PRO A 197 9.08 -3.44 12.29
C PRO A 197 9.20 -4.83 11.67
N LYS A 198 9.18 -5.90 12.47
CA LYS A 198 9.24 -7.27 11.97
C LYS A 198 7.98 -7.65 11.19
N ALA A 199 6.81 -7.34 11.75
CA ALA A 199 5.51 -7.47 11.08
C ALA A 199 5.48 -6.74 9.72
N PHE A 200 5.93 -5.49 9.70
CA PHE A 200 5.94 -4.66 8.50
C PHE A 200 6.95 -5.14 7.45
N PHE A 201 8.24 -5.27 7.81
CA PHE A 201 9.30 -5.52 6.82
C PHE A 201 9.42 -6.98 6.38
N VAL A 202 9.08 -7.93 7.25
CA VAL A 202 9.21 -9.36 6.93
C VAL A 202 7.88 -9.90 6.44
N SER A 203 6.83 -9.88 7.27
CA SER A 203 5.57 -10.53 6.92
C SER A 203 4.91 -9.89 5.69
N ASN A 204 4.72 -8.57 5.67
CA ASN A 204 4.13 -7.90 4.52
C ASN A 204 5.08 -7.81 3.31
N GLY A 205 6.39 -7.75 3.55
CA GLY A 205 7.39 -7.77 2.47
C GLY A 205 7.33 -9.05 1.63
N TYR A 206 7.08 -10.20 2.26
CA TYR A 206 6.99 -11.49 1.56
C TYR A 206 5.58 -11.82 1.04
N LEU A 207 4.52 -11.28 1.65
CA LEU A 207 3.13 -11.64 1.29
C LEU A 207 2.86 -11.48 -0.21
N GLY A 208 3.20 -10.32 -0.78
CA GLY A 208 2.96 -10.05 -2.20
C GLY A 208 3.71 -11.02 -3.12
N VAL A 209 4.96 -11.36 -2.78
CA VAL A 209 5.79 -12.31 -3.56
C VAL A 209 5.22 -13.72 -3.47
N VAL A 210 4.85 -14.16 -2.27
CA VAL A 210 4.25 -15.48 -2.04
C VAL A 210 2.94 -15.60 -2.82
N PHE A 211 2.06 -14.60 -2.69
CA PHE A 211 0.78 -14.62 -3.40
C PHE A 211 0.98 -14.63 -4.93
N PHE A 212 1.91 -13.81 -5.44
CA PHE A 212 2.28 -13.81 -6.86
C PHE A 212 2.74 -15.19 -7.35
N ILE A 213 3.63 -15.87 -6.60
CA ILE A 213 4.12 -17.22 -6.97
C ILE A 213 2.95 -18.20 -7.06
N PHE A 214 2.02 -18.20 -6.10
CA PHE A 214 0.85 -19.07 -6.14
C PHE A 214 -0.06 -18.80 -7.35
N ILE A 215 -0.26 -17.53 -7.72
CA ILE A 215 -1.05 -17.17 -8.91
C ILE A 215 -0.34 -17.60 -10.20
N VAL A 216 0.98 -17.44 -10.29
CA VAL A 216 1.77 -17.92 -11.44
C VAL A 216 1.69 -19.44 -11.58
N LEU A 217 1.81 -20.17 -10.47
CA LEU A 217 1.64 -21.63 -10.46
C LEU A 217 0.21 -22.02 -10.90
N ASP A 218 -0.82 -21.35 -10.37
CA ASP A 218 -2.22 -21.62 -10.74
C ASP A 218 -2.47 -21.45 -12.24
N VAL A 219 -1.96 -20.37 -12.83
CA VAL A 219 -2.08 -20.10 -14.27
C VAL A 219 -1.25 -21.10 -15.07
N GLY A 220 -0.01 -21.41 -14.64
CA GLY A 220 0.88 -22.34 -15.32
C GLY A 220 0.30 -23.76 -15.39
N PHE A 221 -0.26 -24.28 -14.30
CA PHE A 221 -0.85 -25.63 -14.25
C PHE A 221 -2.20 -25.74 -14.96
N LYS A 222 -2.91 -24.63 -15.18
CA LYS A 222 -4.15 -24.64 -15.99
C LYS A 222 -3.90 -24.67 -17.50
N HIS A 223 -2.73 -24.19 -17.93
CA HIS A 223 -2.35 -24.13 -19.33
C HIS A 223 -1.39 -25.25 -19.75
N ALA A 224 -1.04 -26.16 -18.83
CA ALA A 224 -0.29 -27.39 -19.08
C ALA A 224 -1.26 -28.56 -19.30
#